data_AF-A0A5R8KEE7-F1
#
_entry.id   AF-A0A5R8KEE7-F1
#
_cell.length_a   1.000
_cell.length_b   1.000
_cell.length_c   1.000
_cell.angle_alpha   90.00
_cell.angle_beta   90.00
_cell.angle_gamma   90.00
#
_symmetry.space_group_name_H-M   'P 1'
#
loop_
_entity.id
_entity.type
_entity.pdbx_description
1 polymer ?
#
loop_
_entity_poly.entity_id
_entity_poly.type
_entity_poly.pdbx_seq_one_letter_code
_entity_poly.pdbx_strand_id
1 'polypeptide(L)'
;MKTKTRKSQGFTLAETALSVGLASSVVAALVGLIPVSLNTLREAGARTAEARIAQFVAADYRMRDWQEVLNQRQSSESEDFFFDGQGMRLENDAADRIFTARVAVADAEPLPGAENWGSNPKLKALQILVTDRMNAEQAFATPELCRSTQVLLAQTDKLPSTSPTP
;
A
#
# COMPACT_ATOMS: atom_id res chain seq x y z
N MET A 1 -16.10 73.00 -9.83
CA MET A 1 -15.31 71.75 -9.74
C MET A 1 -15.36 71.04 -11.09
N LYS A 2 -14.24 70.93 -11.82
CA LYS A 2 -14.17 70.17 -13.08
C LYS A 2 -13.59 68.79 -12.78
N THR A 3 -14.42 67.75 -12.86
CA THR A 3 -13.98 66.34 -12.76
C THR A 3 -13.31 65.95 -14.07
N LYS A 4 -12.02 65.63 -14.01
CA LYS A 4 -11.21 65.23 -15.16
C LYS A 4 -11.59 63.80 -15.54
N THR A 5 -12.33 63.61 -16.62
CA THR A 5 -12.61 62.28 -17.19
C THR A 5 -11.32 61.69 -17.75
N ARG A 6 -10.88 60.58 -17.16
CA ARG A 6 -9.68 59.84 -17.60
C ARG A 6 -10.01 59.19 -18.94
N LYS A 7 -9.28 59.56 -20.01
CA LYS A 7 -9.40 58.86 -21.30
C LYS A 7 -8.96 57.41 -21.11
N SER A 8 -9.88 56.48 -21.31
CA SER A 8 -9.56 55.06 -21.48
C SER A 8 -8.76 54.91 -22.77
N GLN A 9 -7.47 54.65 -22.65
CA GLN A 9 -6.63 54.27 -23.79
C GLN A 9 -6.73 52.75 -23.92
N GLY A 10 -7.09 52.27 -25.12
CA GLY A 10 -7.12 50.84 -25.42
C GLY A 10 -5.70 50.27 -25.50
N PHE A 11 -5.59 48.96 -25.32
CA PHE A 11 -4.33 48.23 -25.45
C PHE A 11 -3.81 48.29 -26.88
N THR A 12 -2.50 48.40 -27.03
CA THR A 12 -1.85 48.32 -28.33
C THR A 12 -1.90 46.89 -28.88
N LEU A 13 -1.77 46.75 -30.20
CA LEU A 13 -1.67 45.45 -30.86
C LEU A 13 -0.49 44.63 -30.29
N ALA A 14 0.65 45.30 -30.04
CA ALA A 14 1.85 44.67 -29.49
C ALA A 14 1.65 44.19 -28.04
N GLU A 15 1.02 44.98 -27.17
CA GLU A 15 0.69 44.57 -25.79
C GLU A 15 -0.29 43.40 -25.77
N THR A 16 -1.30 43.43 -26.63
CA THR A 16 -2.28 42.34 -26.72
C THR A 16 -1.60 41.05 -27.20
N ALA A 17 -0.75 41.13 -28.21
CA ALA A 17 0.01 39.98 -28.71
C ALA A 17 0.94 39.38 -27.64
N LEU A 18 1.66 40.22 -26.90
CA LEU A 18 2.50 39.78 -25.78
C LEU A 18 1.67 39.15 -24.66
N SER A 19 0.53 39.76 -24.31
CA SER A 19 -0.37 39.25 -23.27
C SER A 19 -0.94 37.89 -23.64
N VAL A 20 -1.38 37.71 -24.89
CA VAL A 20 -1.88 36.43 -25.40
C VAL A 20 -0.76 35.39 -25.48
N GLY A 21 0.45 35.78 -25.89
CA GLY A 21 1.62 34.90 -25.91
C GLY A 21 1.99 34.37 -24.52
N LEU A 22 1.99 35.24 -23.51
CA LEU A 22 2.24 34.86 -22.12
C LEU A 22 1.10 33.99 -21.56
N ALA A 23 -0.15 34.40 -21.76
CA ALA A 23 -1.32 33.66 -21.28
C ALA A 23 -1.39 32.25 -21.88
N SER A 24 -1.18 32.12 -23.19
CA SER A 24 -1.16 30.82 -23.87
C SER A 24 -0.02 29.93 -23.38
N SER A 25 1.16 30.50 -23.13
CA SER A 25 2.30 29.75 -22.58
C SER A 25 2.00 29.19 -21.18
N VAL A 26 1.37 29.97 -20.32
CA VAL A 26 0.96 29.53 -18.97
C VAL A 26 -0.12 28.45 -19.04
N VAL A 27 -1.14 28.64 -19.89
CA VAL A 27 -2.20 27.63 -20.07
C VAL A 27 -1.63 26.33 -20.60
N ALA A 28 -0.72 26.37 -21.57
CA ALA A 28 -0.04 25.17 -22.08
C ALA A 28 0.75 24.45 -20.97
N ALA A 29 1.46 25.20 -20.12
CA ALA A 29 2.18 24.63 -18.98
C ALA A 29 1.23 23.96 -17.97
N LEU A 30 0.09 24.59 -17.65
CA LEU A 30 -0.91 24.03 -16.74
C LEU A 30 -1.56 22.76 -17.30
N VAL A 31 -1.90 22.75 -18.60
CA VAL A 31 -2.45 21.56 -19.26
C VAL A 31 -1.44 20.41 -19.25
N GLY A 32 -0.15 20.71 -19.44
CA GLY A 32 0.93 19.72 -19.34
C GLY A 32 1.07 19.08 -17.96
N LEU A 33 0.62 19.73 -16.89
CA LEU A 33 0.67 19.20 -15.52
C LEU A 33 -0.48 18.23 -15.19
N ILE A 34 -1.58 18.24 -15.95
CA ILE A 34 -2.73 17.37 -15.73
C ILE A 34 -2.34 15.87 -15.68
N PRO A 35 -1.65 15.30 -16.69
CA PRO A 35 -1.32 13.86 -16.67
C PRO A 35 -0.42 13.49 -15.49
N VAL A 36 0.51 14.38 -15.12
CA VAL A 36 1.40 14.16 -13.95
C VAL A 36 0.58 14.10 -12.68
N SER A 37 -0.30 15.08 -12.46
CA SER A 37 -1.15 15.14 -11.26
C SER A 37 -2.06 13.90 -11.13
N LEU A 38 -2.66 13.45 -12.24
CA LEU A 38 -3.51 12.26 -12.25
C LEU A 38 -2.71 10.99 -11.95
N ASN A 39 -1.51 10.85 -12.51
CA ASN A 39 -0.66 9.70 -12.21
C ASN A 39 -0.24 9.69 -10.74
N THR A 40 0.14 10.85 -10.18
CA THR A 40 0.46 10.97 -8.76
C THR A 40 -0.73 10.61 -7.86
N LEU A 41 -1.94 11.07 -8.20
CA LEU A 41 -3.15 10.72 -7.44
C LEU A 41 -3.46 9.22 -7.52
N ARG A 42 -3.31 8.61 -8.70
CA ARG A 42 -3.49 7.17 -8.89
C ARG A 42 -2.50 6.37 -8.05
N GLU A 43 -1.22 6.73 -8.10
CA GLU A 43 -0.19 6.07 -7.30
C GLU A 43 -0.42 6.24 -5.80
N ALA A 44 -0.82 7.43 -5.35
CA ALA A 44 -1.18 7.67 -3.95
C ALA A 44 -2.39 6.84 -3.52
N GLY A 45 -3.39 6.72 -4.39
CA GLY A 45 -4.56 5.85 -4.19
C GLY A 45 -4.15 4.39 -4.01
N ALA A 46 -3.34 3.86 -4.93
CA ALA A 46 -2.82 2.48 -4.85
C ALA A 46 -2.03 2.24 -3.56
N ARG A 47 -1.13 3.15 -3.18
CA ARG A 47 -0.36 3.04 -1.92
C ARG A 47 -1.26 3.07 -0.68
N THR A 48 -2.33 3.87 -0.71
CA THR A 48 -3.30 3.92 0.39
C THR A 48 -4.06 2.60 0.51
N ALA A 49 -4.46 2.01 -0.62
CA ALA A 49 -5.09 0.70 -0.65
C ALA A 49 -4.14 -0.39 -0.15
N GLU A 50 -2.88 -0.43 -0.63
CA GLU A 50 -1.85 -1.36 -0.16
C GLU A 50 -1.61 -1.28 1.36
N ALA A 51 -1.54 -0.07 1.92
CA ALA A 51 -1.38 0.12 3.36
C ALA A 51 -2.58 -0.41 4.15
N ARG A 52 -3.80 -0.18 3.67
CA ARG A 52 -5.03 -0.73 4.27
C ARG A 52 -5.05 -2.25 4.23
N ILE A 53 -4.65 -2.84 3.10
CA ILE A 53 -4.52 -4.28 2.93
C ILE A 53 -3.56 -4.87 3.97
N ALA A 54 -2.36 -4.30 4.09
CA ALA A 54 -1.37 -4.75 5.07
C ALA A 54 -1.89 -4.63 6.52
N GLN A 55 -2.58 -3.53 6.84
CA GLN A 55 -3.19 -3.34 8.15
C GLN A 55 -4.31 -4.34 8.44
N PHE A 56 -5.18 -4.59 7.48
CA PHE A 56 -6.26 -5.57 7.59
C PHE A 56 -5.70 -6.96 7.85
N VAL A 57 -4.76 -7.42 7.01
CA VAL A 57 -4.11 -8.73 7.13
C VAL A 57 -3.39 -8.86 8.47
N ALA A 58 -2.64 -7.83 8.88
CA ALA A 58 -1.96 -7.85 10.18
C ALA A 58 -2.94 -7.90 11.36
N ALA A 59 -4.08 -7.22 11.28
CA ALA A 59 -5.10 -7.26 12.32
C ALA A 59 -5.80 -8.63 12.37
N ASP A 60 -6.14 -9.20 11.22
CA ASP A 60 -6.76 -10.53 11.10
C ASP A 60 -5.87 -11.59 11.76
N TYR A 61 -4.58 -11.62 11.42
CA TYR A 61 -3.63 -12.58 11.99
C TYR A 61 -3.32 -12.35 13.48
N ARG A 62 -3.54 -11.14 14.01
CA ARG A 62 -3.43 -10.89 15.46
C ARG A 62 -4.63 -11.42 16.23
N MET A 63 -5.80 -11.49 15.59
CA MET A 63 -7.04 -12.00 16.20
C MET A 63 -7.21 -13.50 15.98
N ARG A 64 -6.48 -14.08 15.02
CA ARG A 64 -6.48 -15.51 14.71
C ARG A 64 -5.87 -16.35 15.84
N ASP A 65 -6.33 -17.58 16.01
CA ASP A 65 -5.75 -18.48 17.00
C ASP A 65 -4.29 -18.83 16.66
N TRP A 66 -3.43 -18.86 17.67
CA TRP A 66 -2.00 -19.10 17.46
C TRP A 66 -1.71 -20.48 16.85
N GLN A 67 -2.54 -21.50 17.13
CA GLN A 67 -2.38 -22.82 16.53
C GLN A 67 -2.63 -22.78 15.02
N GLU A 68 -3.57 -21.97 14.55
CA GLU A 68 -3.82 -21.79 13.12
C GLU A 68 -2.63 -21.14 12.42
N VAL A 69 -2.03 -20.12 13.03
CA VAL A 69 -0.80 -19.47 12.54
C VAL A 69 0.37 -20.46 12.47
N LEU A 70 0.52 -21.32 13.48
CA LEU A 70 1.56 -22.37 13.49
C LEU A 70 1.30 -23.45 12.44
N ASN A 71 0.04 -23.87 12.27
CA ASN A 71 -0.34 -24.87 11.29
C ASN A 71 -0.05 -24.39 9.87
N GLN A 72 -0.40 -23.14 9.54
CA GLN A 72 -0.10 -22.54 8.25
C GLN A 72 1.41 -22.50 7.96
N ARG A 73 2.21 -22.11 8.96
CA ARG A 73 3.68 -22.15 8.88
C ARG A 73 4.18 -23.56 8.62
N GLN A 74 3.62 -24.57 9.30
CA GLN A 74 4.04 -25.96 9.14
C GLN A 74 3.67 -26.54 7.77
N SER A 75 2.51 -26.18 7.24
CA SER A 75 2.07 -26.57 5.89
C SER A 75 2.86 -25.89 4.78
N SER A 76 3.64 -24.85 5.09
CA SER A 76 4.30 -23.96 4.10
C SER A 76 3.32 -23.42 3.06
N GLU A 77 2.04 -23.33 3.45
CA GLU A 77 0.95 -22.93 2.56
C GLU A 77 0.74 -21.42 2.72
N SER A 78 0.74 -20.73 1.59
CA SER A 78 0.44 -19.31 1.55
C SER A 78 -1.05 -19.09 1.36
N GLU A 79 -1.64 -18.16 2.11
CA GLU A 79 -3.06 -17.83 2.02
C GLU A 79 -3.24 -16.57 1.17
N ASP A 80 -4.16 -16.64 0.20
CA ASP A 80 -4.45 -15.53 -0.70
C ASP A 80 -5.70 -14.75 -0.26
N PHE A 81 -5.55 -13.43 -0.27
CA PHE A 81 -6.58 -12.47 0.05
C PHE A 81 -6.84 -11.56 -1.15
N PHE A 82 -8.09 -11.44 -1.57
CA PHE A 82 -8.55 -10.57 -2.66
C PHE A 82 -9.13 -9.27 -2.12
N PHE A 83 -8.84 -8.17 -2.80
CA PHE A 83 -9.29 -6.83 -2.44
C PHE A 83 -9.71 -6.00 -3.65
N ASP A 84 -10.58 -5.03 -3.41
CA ASP A 84 -11.00 -4.04 -4.40
C ASP A 84 -10.00 -2.88 -4.54
N GLY A 85 -10.28 -1.94 -5.44
CA GLY A 85 -9.44 -0.76 -5.68
C GLY A 85 -9.29 0.21 -4.50
N GLN A 86 -10.07 0.05 -3.44
CA GLN A 86 -10.01 0.86 -2.22
C GLN A 86 -9.30 0.15 -1.06
N GLY A 87 -8.88 -1.10 -1.27
CA GLY A 87 -8.25 -1.96 -0.27
C GLY A 87 -9.23 -2.65 0.67
N MET A 88 -10.51 -2.79 0.28
CA MET A 88 -11.51 -3.56 1.05
C MET A 88 -11.50 -5.03 0.67
N ARG A 89 -11.62 -5.91 1.68
CA ARG A 89 -11.59 -7.36 1.52
C ARG A 89 -12.80 -7.83 0.72
N LEU A 90 -12.54 -8.68 -0.28
CA LEU A 90 -13.56 -9.40 -1.03
C LEU A 90 -13.63 -10.84 -0.49
N GLU A 91 -14.86 -11.36 -0.34
CA GLU A 91 -15.10 -12.72 0.16
C GLU A 91 -14.66 -13.79 -0.84
N ASN A 92 -14.70 -13.49 -2.14
CA ASN A 92 -14.35 -14.41 -3.22
C ASN A 92 -13.55 -13.69 -4.31
N ASP A 93 -13.03 -14.46 -5.26
CA ASP A 93 -12.46 -13.92 -6.50
C ASP A 93 -13.57 -13.29 -7.37
N ALA A 94 -13.93 -12.06 -7.02
CA ALA A 94 -14.98 -11.30 -7.67
C ALA A 94 -14.43 -10.53 -8.87
N ALA A 95 -15.31 -10.18 -9.81
CA ALA A 95 -14.97 -9.38 -10.99
C ALA A 95 -14.32 -8.03 -10.64
N ASP A 96 -14.58 -7.51 -9.43
CA ASP A 96 -14.05 -6.24 -8.92
C ASP A 96 -12.68 -6.39 -8.22
N ARG A 97 -12.04 -7.56 -8.29
CA ARG A 97 -10.70 -7.78 -7.77
C ARG A 97 -9.69 -6.90 -8.50
N ILE A 98 -9.04 -6.01 -7.75
CA ILE A 98 -7.92 -5.20 -8.23
C ILE A 98 -6.61 -5.64 -7.60
N PHE A 99 -6.62 -6.01 -6.31
CA PHE A 99 -5.43 -6.44 -5.59
C PHE A 99 -5.55 -7.88 -5.10
N THR A 100 -4.42 -8.56 -5.11
CA THR A 100 -4.23 -9.87 -4.46
C THR A 100 -3.09 -9.74 -3.47
N ALA A 101 -3.34 -10.14 -2.22
CA ALA A 101 -2.33 -10.25 -1.18
C ALA A 101 -2.08 -11.71 -0.84
N ARG A 102 -0.84 -12.15 -0.94
CA ARG A 102 -0.38 -13.47 -0.51
C ARG A 102 0.32 -13.37 0.82
N VAL A 103 -0.07 -14.21 1.75
CA VAL A 103 0.42 -14.18 3.12
C VAL A 103 1.15 -15.48 3.42
N ALA A 104 2.41 -15.35 3.83
CA ALA A 104 3.24 -16.46 4.28
C ALA A 104 3.71 -16.21 5.71
N VAL A 105 3.71 -17.26 6.53
CA VAL A 105 4.18 -17.21 7.91
C VAL A 105 5.56 -17.84 7.98
N ALA A 106 6.55 -17.05 8.40
CA ALA A 106 7.93 -17.47 8.62
C ALA A 106 8.31 -17.36 10.10
N ASP A 107 9.44 -17.95 10.47
CA ASP A 107 10.03 -17.66 11.78
C ASP A 107 10.55 -16.23 11.80
N ALA A 108 10.38 -15.57 12.94
CA ALA A 108 10.97 -14.26 13.13
C ALA A 108 12.49 -14.40 13.30
N GLU A 109 13.22 -13.48 12.66
CA GLU A 109 14.64 -13.30 12.94
C GLU A 109 14.85 -12.91 14.41
N PRO A 110 16.03 -13.23 14.98
CA PRO A 110 16.38 -12.81 16.32
C PRO A 110 16.23 -11.30 16.48
N LEU A 111 15.58 -10.88 17.57
CA LEU A 111 15.45 -9.46 17.87
C LEU A 111 16.84 -8.85 18.11
N PRO A 112 17.05 -7.57 17.75
CA PRO A 112 18.29 -6.88 18.06
C PRO A 112 18.63 -7.00 19.56
N GLY A 113 19.84 -7.45 19.88
CA GLY A 113 20.28 -7.74 21.26
C GLY A 113 20.01 -9.17 21.76
N ALA A 114 19.37 -10.04 20.96
CA ALA A 114 19.10 -11.43 21.28
C ALA A 114 19.99 -12.42 20.49
N GLU A 115 21.18 -11.99 20.07
CA GLU A 115 22.07 -12.68 19.10
C GLU A 115 22.41 -14.15 19.46
N ASN A 116 22.28 -14.53 20.73
CA ASN A 116 22.57 -15.87 21.23
C ASN A 116 21.34 -16.69 21.66
N TRP A 117 20.12 -16.19 21.45
CA TRP A 117 18.90 -16.75 22.06
C TRP A 117 18.09 -17.64 21.10
N GLY A 118 18.58 -17.83 19.87
CA GLY A 118 17.91 -18.61 18.83
C GLY A 118 16.59 -17.98 18.35
N SER A 119 15.86 -18.71 17.49
CA SER A 119 14.54 -18.27 17.03
C SER A 119 13.51 -18.38 18.16
N ASN A 120 12.74 -17.32 18.39
CA ASN A 120 11.75 -17.29 19.47
C ASN A 120 10.47 -18.06 19.04
N PRO A 121 10.08 -19.13 19.76
CA PRO A 121 8.91 -19.94 19.37
C PRO A 121 7.58 -19.17 19.46
N LYS A 122 7.53 -18.09 20.23
CA LYS A 122 6.35 -17.22 20.41
C LYS A 122 6.32 -16.02 19.46
N LEU A 123 7.31 -15.89 18.58
CA LEU A 123 7.41 -14.80 17.62
C LEU A 123 7.44 -15.37 16.21
N LYS A 124 6.58 -14.84 15.34
CA LYS A 124 6.52 -15.20 13.92
C LYS A 124 6.57 -13.94 13.07
N ALA A 125 7.13 -14.09 11.87
CA ALA A 125 7.14 -13.05 10.85
C ALA A 125 6.02 -13.36 9.84
N LEU A 126 5.12 -12.40 9.68
CA LEU A 126 4.12 -12.40 8.63
C LEU A 126 4.70 -11.69 7.42
N GLN A 127 4.88 -12.40 6.32
CA GLN A 127 5.27 -11.81 5.05
C GLN A 127 4.02 -11.60 4.19
N ILE A 128 3.70 -10.34 3.93
CA ILE A 128 2.55 -9.92 3.14
C ILE A 128 3.08 -9.42 1.79
N LEU A 129 2.76 -10.14 0.73
CA LEU A 129 3.07 -9.77 -0.65
C LEU A 129 1.80 -9.25 -1.31
N VAL A 130 1.80 -8.02 -1.81
CA VAL A 130 0.62 -7.41 -2.49
C VAL A 130 0.96 -7.15 -3.95
N THR A 131 0.02 -7.46 -4.84
CA THR A 131 0.11 -7.15 -6.28
C THR A 131 -1.22 -6.67 -6.84
N ASP A 132 -1.16 -5.78 -7.84
CA ASP A 132 -2.30 -5.29 -8.62
C ASP A 132 -2.43 -5.99 -9.99
N ARG A 133 -1.62 -7.03 -10.22
CA ARG A 133 -1.55 -7.74 -11.50
C ARG A 133 -2.60 -8.84 -11.58
N MET A 134 -3.20 -9.00 -12.77
CA MET A 134 -4.14 -10.09 -13.03
C MET A 134 -3.51 -11.48 -12.86
N ASN A 135 -2.22 -11.63 -13.19
CA ASN A 135 -1.49 -12.88 -12.99
C ASN A 135 -0.67 -12.81 -11.69
N ALA A 136 -1.33 -13.13 -10.58
CA ALA A 136 -0.74 -13.01 -9.25
C ALA A 136 0.46 -13.96 -9.05
N GLU A 137 0.40 -15.19 -9.58
CA GLU A 137 1.50 -16.17 -9.43
C GLU A 137 2.82 -15.68 -10.03
N GLN A 138 2.78 -15.14 -11.25
CA GLN A 138 3.98 -14.59 -11.89
C GLN A 138 4.48 -13.34 -11.19
N ALA A 139 3.58 -12.53 -10.65
CA ALA A 139 3.94 -11.37 -9.87
C ALA A 139 4.66 -11.78 -8.58
N PHE A 140 4.13 -12.75 -7.83
CA PHE A 140 4.75 -13.23 -6.59
C PHE A 140 6.09 -13.93 -6.81
N ALA A 141 6.33 -14.52 -7.98
CA ALA A 141 7.63 -15.04 -8.37
C ALA A 141 8.67 -13.94 -8.67
N THR A 142 8.22 -12.71 -8.97
CA THR A 142 9.09 -11.60 -9.40
C THR A 142 9.08 -10.47 -8.36
N PRO A 143 10.18 -10.23 -7.62
CA PRO A 143 10.21 -9.26 -6.53
C PRO A 143 9.84 -7.81 -6.95
N GLU A 144 10.05 -7.45 -8.20
CA GLU A 144 9.77 -6.10 -8.73
C GLU A 144 8.28 -5.84 -8.99
N LEU A 145 7.48 -6.90 -9.12
CA LEU A 145 6.05 -6.84 -9.45
C LEU A 145 5.15 -6.91 -8.21
N CYS A 146 5.77 -7.02 -7.03
CA CYS A 146 5.09 -7.16 -5.75
C CYS A 146 5.65 -6.19 -4.72
N ARG A 147 4.77 -5.70 -3.87
CA ARG A 147 5.17 -5.00 -2.65
C ARG A 147 5.20 -6.00 -1.50
N SER A 148 6.36 -6.12 -0.86
CA SER A 148 6.54 -6.95 0.33
C SER A 148 6.51 -6.07 1.58
N THR A 149 5.69 -6.44 2.56
CA THR A 149 5.69 -5.88 3.91
C THR A 149 5.81 -7.01 4.91
N GLN A 150 6.68 -6.84 5.91
CA GLN A 150 6.84 -7.80 6.99
C GLN A 150 6.25 -7.24 8.28
N VAL A 151 5.47 -8.05 8.99
CA VAL A 151 4.89 -7.71 10.28
C VAL A 151 5.25 -8.79 11.29
N LEU A 152 5.69 -8.39 12.48
CA LEU A 152 5.97 -9.33 13.57
C LEU A 152 4.68 -9.61 14.36
N LEU A 153 4.43 -10.90 14.61
CA LEU A 153 3.31 -11.41 15.40
C LEU A 153 3.87 -12.12 16.64
N ALA A 154 3.41 -11.69 17.82
CA ALA A 154 3.82 -12.26 19.09
C ALA A 154 2.63 -12.83 19.84
N GLN A 155 2.78 -14.03 20.39
CA GLN A 155 1.78 -14.62 21.28
C GLN A 155 1.93 -14.08 22.71
N THR A 156 0.92 -13.36 23.21
CA THR A 156 0.93 -12.79 24.57
C THR A 156 0.22 -13.66 25.61
N ASP A 157 -0.74 -14.50 25.19
CA ASP A 157 -1.74 -15.04 26.13
C ASP A 157 -1.44 -16.45 26.69
N LYS A 158 -0.46 -17.19 26.17
CA LYS A 158 -0.09 -18.49 26.74
C LYS A 158 0.96 -18.38 27.84
N LEU A 159 0.51 -18.54 29.10
CA LEU A 159 1.35 -18.99 30.21
C LEU A 159 2.05 -20.31 29.83
N PRO A 160 3.31 -20.52 30.27
CA PRO A 160 4.03 -21.76 29.98
C PRO A 160 3.23 -22.94 30.55
N SER A 161 2.89 -23.91 29.69
CA SER A 161 2.38 -25.19 30.15
C SER A 161 3.47 -25.85 30.99
N THR A 162 3.33 -25.79 32.31
CA THR A 162 4.11 -26.61 33.24
C THR A 162 3.78 -28.06 32.94
N SER A 163 4.71 -28.76 32.30
CA SER A 163 4.68 -30.22 32.22
C SER A 163 4.77 -30.79 33.65
N PRO A 164 3.83 -31.64 34.09
CA PRO A 164 4.04 -32.41 35.31
C PRO A 164 5.14 -33.44 34.99
N THR A 165 6.25 -33.32 35.72
CA THR A 165 7.35 -34.30 35.72
C THR A 165 6.83 -35.59 36.40
N PRO A 166 7.26 -36.79 35.95
CA PRO A 166 6.67 -38.09 36.31
C PRO A 166 6.77 -38.46 37.79
#